data_AF-A0AAD7MDA7-F1
#
_entry.id   AF-A0AAD7MDA7-F1
#
_cell.length_a   1.000
_cell.length_b   1.000
_cell.length_c   1.000
_cell.angle_alpha   90.00
_cell.angle_beta   90.00
_cell.angle_gamma   90.00
#
_symmetry.space_group_name_H-M   'P 1'
#
loop_
_entity.id
_entity.type
_entity.pdbx_description
1 polymer ?
#
loop_
_entity_poly.entity_id
_entity_poly.type
_entity_poly.pdbx_seq_one_letter_code
_entity_poly.pdbx_strand_id
1 'polypeptide(L)'
;MSFYLLACGATHSQFEVLNHAGICLSYRSTLRKVKDLGQERLAAVRKIAREHMFMLIWDNLNFAFRVAQQRLGSNDHFDNRTTATLIVLWGVSPGDLPLNILPPRKTRLPVLEFTAEDLLPSFYALVEAQYLSC
;
A
#
# COMPACT_ATOMS: atom_id res chain seq x y z
N MET A 1 -6.45 -2.08 18.35
CA MET A 1 -6.01 -0.94 19.18
C MET A 1 -4.49 -0.76 19.22
N SER A 2 -3.70 -1.82 19.46
CA SER A 2 -2.24 -1.69 19.59
C SER A 2 -1.52 -1.16 18.34
N PHE A 3 -1.92 -1.54 17.13
CA PHE A 3 -1.33 -0.96 15.90
C PHE A 3 -1.61 0.53 15.75
N TYR A 4 -2.80 0.99 16.15
CA TYR A 4 -3.15 2.40 16.13
C TYR A 4 -2.27 3.19 17.11
N LEU A 5 -2.10 2.70 18.34
CA LEU A 5 -1.19 3.31 19.32
C LEU A 5 0.25 3.38 18.81
N LEU A 6 0.73 2.31 18.16
CA LEU A 6 2.06 2.28 17.56
C LEU A 6 2.20 3.34 16.45
N ALA A 7 1.18 3.44 15.58
CA ALA A 7 1.15 4.42 14.49
C ALA A 7 1.10 5.87 15.00
N CYS A 8 0.42 6.12 16.13
CA CYS A 8 0.39 7.42 16.79
C CYS A 8 1.68 7.74 17.58
N GLY A 9 2.67 6.84 17.59
CA GLY A 9 3.92 7.05 18.31
C GLY A 9 3.80 6.91 19.83
N ALA A 10 2.82 6.15 20.33
CA ALA A 10 2.66 5.92 21.76
C ALA A 10 3.92 5.25 22.36
N THR A 11 4.30 5.69 23.55
CA THR A 11 5.52 5.22 24.21
C THR A 11 5.35 3.81 24.77
N HIS A 12 6.46 3.13 25.04
CA HIS A 12 6.44 1.80 25.67
C HIS A 12 5.68 1.80 27.01
N SER A 13 5.79 2.85 27.82
CA SER A 13 5.09 2.95 29.10
C SER A 13 3.57 3.04 28.92
N GLN A 14 3.08 3.80 27.94
CA GLN A 14 1.65 3.87 27.62
C GLN A 14 1.10 2.51 27.17
N PHE A 15 1.88 1.76 26.39
CA PHE A 15 1.53 0.39 26.00
C PHE A 15 1.42 -0.54 27.20
N GLU A 16 2.34 -0.48 28.16
CA GLU A 16 2.31 -1.37 29.34
C GLU A 16 1.10 -1.09 30.23
N VAL A 17 0.76 0.18 30.48
CA VAL A 17 -0.43 0.54 31.27
C VAL A 17 -1.70 -0.01 30.62
N LEU A 18 -1.86 0.19 29.31
CA LEU A 18 -3.04 -0.27 28.57
C LEU A 18 -3.08 -1.79 28.41
N ASN A 19 -1.92 -2.44 28.29
CA ASN A 19 -1.80 -3.89 28.28
C ASN A 19 -2.19 -4.49 29.64
N HIS A 20 -1.73 -3.90 30.75
CA HIS A 20 -2.16 -4.30 32.09
C HIS A 20 -3.66 -4.11 32.34
N ALA A 21 -4.26 -3.09 31.72
CA ALA A 21 -5.71 -2.89 31.74
C ALA A 21 -6.48 -3.83 30.79
N GLY A 22 -5.80 -4.67 30.00
CA GLY A 22 -6.41 -5.58 29.03
C GLY A 22 -6.94 -4.90 27.76
N ILE A 23 -6.56 -3.66 27.49
CA ILE A 23 -7.10 -2.83 26.39
C ILE A 23 -6.32 -3.04 25.08
N CYS A 24 -5.03 -3.36 25.17
CA CYS A 24 -4.19 -3.62 24.00
C CYS A 24 -3.18 -4.74 24.25
N LEU A 25 -2.54 -5.21 23.17
CA LEU A 25 -1.41 -6.12 23.28
C LEU A 25 -0.17 -5.38 23.81
N SER A 26 0.77 -6.13 24.39
CA SER A 26 2.09 -5.59 24.75
C SER A 26 2.78 -4.94 23.54
N TYR A 27 3.67 -3.99 23.82
CA TYR A 27 4.46 -3.31 22.80
C TYR A 27 5.25 -4.30 21.94
N ARG A 28 5.93 -5.26 22.58
CA ARG A 28 6.74 -6.28 21.90
C ARG A 28 5.90 -7.20 21.01
N SER A 29 4.75 -7.64 21.50
CA SER A 29 3.82 -8.50 20.72
C SER A 29 3.27 -7.75 19.50
N THR A 30 3.02 -6.45 19.65
CA THR A 30 2.53 -5.60 18.56
C THR A 30 3.60 -5.43 17.47
N LEU A 31 4.84 -5.11 17.84
CA LEU A 31 5.95 -5.00 16.87
C LEU A 31 6.19 -6.32 16.12
N ARG A 32 6.14 -7.45 16.84
CA ARG A 32 6.25 -8.77 16.21
C ARG A 32 5.17 -8.97 15.15
N LYS A 33 3.91 -8.70 15.50
CA LYS A 33 2.78 -8.84 14.56
C LYS A 33 2.89 -7.90 13.35
N VAL A 34 3.41 -6.68 13.50
CA VAL A 34 3.69 -5.80 12.34
C VAL A 34 4.70 -6.47 11.40
N LYS A 35 5.78 -7.04 11.97
CA LYS A 35 6.82 -7.71 11.19
C LYS A 35 6.27 -8.95 10.49
N ASP A 36 5.51 -9.77 11.20
CA ASP A 36 4.91 -10.99 10.65
C ASP A 36 3.97 -10.65 9.49
N LEU A 37 3.10 -9.64 9.66
CA LEU A 37 2.23 -9.15 8.59
C LEU A 37 3.03 -8.66 7.38
N GLY A 38 4.14 -7.97 7.60
CA GLY A 38 5.04 -7.55 6.53
C GLY A 38 5.66 -8.73 5.77
N GLN A 39 6.04 -9.79 6.49
CA GLN A 39 6.59 -11.01 5.90
C GLN A 39 5.55 -11.79 5.09
N GLU A 40 4.33 -11.92 5.61
CA GLU A 40 3.21 -12.57 4.92
C GLU A 40 2.88 -11.83 3.62
N ARG A 41 2.77 -10.50 3.66
CA ARG A 41 2.51 -9.68 2.47
C ARG A 41 3.66 -9.77 1.47
N LEU A 42 4.91 -9.77 1.92
CA LEU A 42 6.05 -9.96 1.03
C LEU A 42 6.05 -11.33 0.36
N ALA A 43 5.64 -12.39 1.08
CA ALA A 43 5.50 -13.72 0.50
C ALA A 43 4.41 -13.75 -0.57
N ALA A 44 3.26 -13.12 -0.34
CA ALA A 44 2.19 -12.98 -1.32
C ALA A 44 2.63 -12.22 -2.58
N VAL A 45 3.33 -11.08 -2.41
CA VAL A 45 3.88 -10.30 -3.53
C VAL A 45 4.89 -11.12 -4.34
N ARG A 46 5.76 -11.88 -3.66
CA ARG A 46 6.72 -12.77 -4.33
C ARG A 46 6.04 -13.90 -5.09
N LYS A 47 4.92 -14.42 -4.59
CA LYS A 47 4.11 -15.43 -5.27
C LYS A 47 3.52 -14.85 -6.56
N ILE A 48 2.87 -13.70 -6.47
CA ILE A 48 2.32 -12.95 -7.61
C ILE A 48 3.40 -12.69 -8.68
N ALA A 49 4.58 -12.23 -8.26
CA ALA A 49 5.68 -11.92 -9.18
C ALA A 49 6.25 -13.15 -9.92
N ARG A 50 6.01 -14.36 -9.43
CA ARG A 50 6.40 -15.61 -10.11
C ARG A 50 5.30 -16.15 -11.04
N GLU A 51 4.04 -15.94 -10.68
CA GLU A 51 2.89 -16.55 -11.34
C GLU A 51 2.28 -15.66 -12.43
N HIS A 52 2.41 -14.33 -12.31
CA HIS A 52 1.76 -13.37 -13.19
C HIS A 52 2.73 -12.34 -13.75
N MET A 53 2.36 -11.76 -14.91
CA MET A 53 2.98 -10.53 -15.37
C MET A 53 2.56 -9.36 -14.48
N PHE A 54 3.49 -8.44 -14.25
CA PHE A 54 3.25 -7.29 -13.39
C PHE A 54 3.98 -6.06 -13.90
N MET A 55 3.48 -4.89 -13.53
CA MET A 55 4.11 -3.60 -13.76
C MET A 55 4.64 -3.06 -12.44
N LEU A 56 5.88 -2.54 -12.46
CA LEU A 56 6.44 -1.79 -11.35
C LEU A 56 6.40 -0.30 -11.68
N ILE A 57 5.67 0.45 -10.86
CA ILE A 57 5.60 1.91 -10.93
C ILE A 57 6.41 2.47 -9.79
N TRP A 58 7.34 3.36 -10.10
CA TRP A 58 8.07 4.14 -9.12
C TRP A 58 7.47 5.53 -9.06
N ASP A 59 7.09 5.97 -7.87
CA ASP A 59 6.59 7.32 -7.61
C ASP A 59 7.24 7.89 -6.35
N ASN A 60 7.23 9.21 -6.22
CA ASN A 60 7.64 9.92 -5.00
C ASN A 60 6.40 10.27 -4.19
N LEU A 61 6.22 9.58 -3.05
CA LEU A 61 5.22 9.94 -2.06
C LEU A 61 5.78 11.02 -1.14
N ASN A 62 5.22 12.22 -1.26
CA ASN A 62 5.55 13.36 -0.40
C ASN A 62 4.53 13.46 0.73
N PHE A 63 4.94 13.16 1.95
CA PHE A 63 4.12 13.37 3.13
C PHE A 63 4.40 14.75 3.71
N ALA A 64 3.44 15.66 3.56
CA ALA A 64 3.49 16.98 4.15
C ALA A 64 2.92 16.92 5.57
N PHE A 65 3.78 16.98 6.59
CA PHE A 65 3.35 17.09 7.98
C PHE A 65 3.24 18.56 8.35
N ARG A 66 2.01 19.04 8.49
CA ARG A 66 1.72 20.41 8.91
C ARG A 66 1.47 20.45 10.42
N VAL A 67 2.19 21.33 11.12
CA VAL A 67 1.97 21.59 12.53
C VAL A 67 1.03 22.79 12.65
N ALA A 68 -0.07 22.66 13.41
CA ALA A 68 -1.08 23.71 13.53
C ALA A 68 -0.56 25.02 14.18
N GLN A 69 0.51 24.93 14.97
CA GLN A 69 1.24 26.08 15.53
C GLN A 69 2.74 25.81 15.44
N GLN A 70 3.46 26.63 14.67
CA GLN A 70 4.91 26.61 14.66
C GLN A 70 5.44 27.08 16.03
N ARG A 71 6.17 26.21 16.71
CA ARG A 71 6.92 26.53 17.93
C ARG A 71 8.40 26.56 17.59
N LEU A 72 9.19 27.32 18.34
CA LEU A 72 10.65 27.33 18.22
C LEU A 72 11.19 25.91 18.46
N GLY A 73 11.47 25.16 17.38
CA GLY A 73 11.90 23.75 17.41
C GLY A 73 10.97 22.72 16.77
N SER A 74 9.76 23.10 16.30
CA SER A 74 8.83 22.20 15.60
C SER A 74 8.27 22.89 14.36
N ASN A 75 8.98 22.72 13.25
CA ASN A 75 8.60 23.26 11.95
C ASN A 75 7.82 22.22 11.13
N ASP A 76 7.10 22.72 10.12
CA ASP A 76 6.57 21.86 9.06
C ASP A 76 7.73 21.12 8.40
N HIS A 77 7.55 19.82 8.17
CA HIS A 77 8.55 18.99 7.49
C HIS A 77 7.90 18.20 6.36
N PHE A 78 8.68 18.02 5.31
CA PHE A 78 8.34 17.18 4.17
C PHE A 78 9.20 15.92 4.22
N ASP A 79 8.52 14.78 4.35
CA ASP A 79 9.14 13.47 4.17
C ASP A 79 8.94 13.04 2.73
N ASN A 80 10.00 13.09 1.92
CA ASN A 80 10.01 12.52 0.58
C ASN A 80 10.40 11.05 0.65
N ARG A 81 9.52 10.16 0.20
CA ARG A 81 9.77 8.72 0.15
C ARG A 81 9.53 8.20 -1.27
N THR A 82 10.54 7.56 -1.83
CA THR A 82 10.37 6.80 -3.07
C THR A 82 9.60 5.52 -2.77
N THR A 83 8.50 5.32 -3.49
CA THR A 83 7.63 4.16 -3.32
C THR A 83 7.53 3.39 -4.63
N ALA A 84 7.64 2.06 -4.53
CA ALA A 84 7.38 1.15 -5.64
C ALA A 84 6.00 0.51 -5.46
N THR A 85 5.17 0.62 -6.48
CA THR A 85 3.85 -0.02 -6.54
C THR A 85 3.90 -1.13 -7.58
N LEU A 86 3.51 -2.34 -7.19
CA LEU A 86 3.36 -3.48 -8.09
C LEU A 86 1.89 -3.60 -8.50
N ILE A 87 1.62 -3.58 -9.80
CA ILE A 87 0.28 -3.79 -10.36
C ILE A 87 0.30 -5.11 -11.13
N VAL A 88 -0.60 -6.03 -10.78
CA VAL A 88 -0.75 -7.32 -11.46
C VAL A 88 -1.48 -7.14 -12.78
N LEU A 89 -0.95 -7.74 -13.84
CA LEU A 89 -1.53 -7.72 -15.17
C LEU A 89 -2.25 -9.05 -15.42
N TRP A 90 -3.51 -9.12 -15.00
CA TRP A 90 -4.34 -10.31 -15.17
C TRP A 90 -4.61 -10.60 -16.65
N GLY A 91 -4.47 -11.87 -17.05
CA GLY A 91 -4.73 -12.31 -18.42
C GLY A 91 -3.68 -11.89 -19.46
N VAL A 92 -2.55 -11.31 -19.05
CA VAL A 92 -1.46 -10.92 -19.95
C VAL A 92 -0.35 -11.98 -19.92
N SER A 93 -0.05 -12.57 -21.08
CA SER A 93 1.06 -13.54 -21.18
C SER A 93 2.40 -12.81 -21.35
N PRO A 94 3.52 -13.45 -20.96
CA PRO A 94 4.85 -12.88 -21.21
C PRO A 94 5.04 -12.61 -22.71
N GLY A 95 5.33 -11.35 -23.07
CA GLY A 95 5.56 -10.94 -24.45
C GLY A 95 4.34 -10.34 -25.18
N ASP A 96 3.15 -10.38 -24.57
CA ASP A 96 1.93 -9.79 -25.16
C ASP A 96 1.91 -8.26 -25.06
N LEU A 97 2.74 -7.67 -24.20
CA LEU A 97 2.81 -6.21 -24.06
C LEU A 97 3.46 -5.59 -25.32
N PRO A 98 2.75 -4.73 -26.05
CA PRO A 98 3.30 -4.10 -27.24
C PRO A 98 4.49 -3.21 -26.84
N LEU A 99 5.66 -3.51 -27.39
CA LEU A 99 6.88 -2.68 -27.27
C LEU A 99 6.80 -1.40 -28.13
N ASN A 100 5.74 -1.28 -28.93
CA ASN A 100 5.50 -0.12 -29.75
C ASN A 100 5.30 1.09 -28.82
N ILE A 101 6.15 2.09 -28.97
CA ILE A 101 6.05 3.35 -28.24
C ILE A 101 4.63 3.89 -28.46
N LEU A 102 3.86 3.98 -27.37
CA LEU A 102 2.57 4.66 -27.41
C LEU A 102 2.78 6.05 -28.02
N PRO A 103 1.89 6.50 -28.93
CA PRO A 103 2.06 7.79 -29.57
C PRO A 103 2.20 8.89 -28.51
N PRO A 104 3.00 9.94 -28.79
CA PRO A 104 3.23 11.02 -27.83
C PRO A 104 1.90 11.59 -27.35
N ARG A 105 1.75 11.64 -26.03
CA ARG A 105 0.50 12.02 -25.37
C ARG A 105 0.11 13.45 -25.78
N LYS A 106 -1.00 13.60 -26.51
CA LYS A 106 -1.51 14.90 -26.97
C LYS A 106 -2.39 15.63 -25.96
N THR A 107 -2.83 14.94 -24.90
CA THR A 107 -3.77 15.48 -23.90
C THR A 107 -3.27 15.28 -22.47
N ARG A 108 -3.45 16.30 -21.63
CA ARG A 108 -3.05 16.24 -20.21
C ARG A 108 -3.93 15.30 -19.39
N LEU A 109 -5.22 15.24 -19.70
CA LEU A 109 -6.18 14.33 -19.07
C LEU A 109 -6.33 13.08 -19.95
N PRO A 110 -6.27 11.87 -19.38
CA PRO A 110 -6.61 10.67 -20.13
C PRO A 110 -8.12 10.75 -20.43
N VAL A 111 -8.49 10.78 -21.71
CA VAL A 111 -9.89 10.60 -22.11
C VAL A 111 -10.12 9.10 -22.07
N LEU A 112 -10.57 8.61 -20.92
CA LEU A 112 -10.99 7.23 -20.75
C LEU A 112 -12.48 7.18 -21.05
N GLU A 113 -12.85 6.47 -22.11
CA GLU A 113 -14.24 6.15 -22.39
C GLU A 113 -14.64 4.96 -21.53
N PHE A 114 -15.04 5.24 -20.29
CA PHE A 114 -15.57 4.20 -19.41
C PHE A 114 -16.97 3.80 -19.89
N THR A 115 -17.16 2.50 -20.03
CA THR A 115 -18.48 1.88 -20.18
C THR A 115 -18.96 1.33 -18.83
N ALA A 116 -20.24 0.98 -18.73
CA ALA A 116 -20.80 0.41 -17.50
C ALA A 116 -20.12 -0.91 -17.08
N GLU A 117 -19.53 -1.62 -18.05
CA GLU A 117 -18.83 -2.89 -17.86
C GLU A 117 -17.44 -2.70 -17.23
N ASP A 118 -16.80 -1.54 -17.42
CA ASP A 118 -15.49 -1.22 -16.85
C ASP A 118 -15.55 -0.86 -15.35
N LEU A 119 -16.74 -0.52 -14.86
CA LEU A 119 -16.97 -0.13 -13.47
C LEU A 119 -17.08 -1.34 -12.53
N LEU A 120 -17.37 -2.53 -13.08
CA LEU A 120 -17.55 -3.74 -12.31
C LEU A 120 -16.46 -4.76 -12.69
N PRO A 121 -15.75 -5.33 -11.71
CA PRO A 121 -14.87 -6.45 -12.00
C PRO A 121 -15.68 -7.57 -12.66
N SER A 122 -15.10 -8.19 -13.70
CA SER A 122 -15.72 -9.35 -14.34
C SER A 122 -15.94 -10.46 -13.30
N PHE A 123 -16.90 -11.34 -13.54
CA PHE A 123 -17.20 -12.45 -12.62
C PHE A 123 -15.95 -13.29 -12.30
N TYR A 124 -15.06 -13.49 -13.27
CA TYR A 124 -13.77 -14.14 -13.06
C TYR A 124 -12.84 -13.35 -12.15
N ALA A 125 -12.73 -12.03 -12.35
CA ALA A 125 -11.90 -11.16 -11.51
C ALA A 125 -12.41 -11.09 -10.06
N LEU A 126 -13.73 -11.16 -9.84
CA LEU A 126 -14.33 -11.24 -8.50
C LEU A 126 -13.94 -12.53 -7.78
N VAL A 127 -14.00 -13.67 -8.47
CA VAL A 127 -13.63 -14.96 -7.92
C VAL A 127 -12.14 -14.97 -7.54
N GLU A 128 -11.26 -14.48 -8.40
CA GLU A 128 -9.82 -14.38 -8.10
C GLU A 128 -9.50 -13.41 -6.96
N ALA A 129 -10.17 -12.26 -6.89
CA ALA A 129 -9.99 -11.30 -5.80
C ALA A 129 -10.41 -11.88 -4.43
N GLN A 130 -11.41 -12.76 -4.42
CA GLN A 130 -11.90 -13.41 -3.21
C GLN A 130 -10.88 -14.43 -2.65
N TYR A 131 -10.12 -15.10 -3.52
CA TYR A 131 -9.06 -16.04 -3.11
C TYR A 131 -7.77 -15.35 -2.60
N LEU A 132 -7.52 -14.09 -2.97
CA LEU A 132 -6.38 -13.30 -2.50
C LEU A 132 -6.64 -12.56 -1.17
N SER A 133 -7.88 -12.63 -0.68
CA SER A 133 -8.34 -11.96 0.55
C SER A 133 -8.30 -12.85 1.80
N CYS A 134 -7.83 -14.10 1.67
CA CYS A 134 -7.61 -15.04 2.78
C CYS A 134 -6.13 -15.17 3.14
#